data_AF-A0A947BLQ9-F1
#
_entry.id   AF-A0A947BLQ9-F1
#
_cell.length_a   1.000
_cell.length_b   1.000
_cell.length_c   1.000
_cell.angle_alpha   90.00
_cell.angle_beta   90.00
_cell.angle_gamma   90.00
#
_symmetry.space_group_name_H-M   'P 1'
#
loop_
_entity.id
_entity.type
_entity.pdbx_description
1 polymer ?
#
loop_
_entity_poly.entity_id
_entity_poly.type
_entity_poly.pdbx_seq_one_letter_code
_entity_poly.pdbx_strand_id
1 'polypeptide(L)'
;MRFAEILLRLGCNLVGWMIIYSHCIWLAVIPQIGCGPDGDEIFRLSLGFSPIAIGAALLLGLAHKLPTVVGYLKWLALPLILLVPLTVSPVLAALETTTFGSMGFCESIAASGWQRAWAPIQIVTLLIIVAASILFVAKRN
;
A
#
# COMPACT_ATOMS: atom_id res chain seq x y z
N MET A 1 6.64 -26.84 -20.96
CA MET A 1 7.35 -25.66 -20.38
C MET A 1 6.45 -24.43 -20.24
N ARG A 2 5.56 -24.14 -21.20
CA ARG A 2 4.68 -22.95 -21.19
C ARG A 2 3.73 -22.83 -19.98
N PHE A 3 3.25 -23.94 -19.41
CA PHE A 3 2.29 -23.93 -18.30
C PHE A 3 2.91 -23.51 -16.95
N ALA A 4 4.11 -24.00 -16.64
CA ALA A 4 4.83 -23.64 -15.40
C ALA A 4 5.15 -22.14 -15.35
N GLU A 5 5.53 -21.55 -16.49
CA GLU A 5 5.77 -20.11 -16.61
C GLU A 5 4.49 -19.29 -16.36
N ILE A 6 3.34 -19.74 -16.87
CA ILE A 6 2.05 -19.08 -16.65
C ILE A 6 1.65 -19.15 -15.16
N LEU A 7 1.80 -20.32 -14.53
CA LEU A 7 1.49 -20.49 -13.10
C LEU A 7 2.41 -19.64 -12.20
N LEU A 8 3.72 -19.62 -12.49
CA LEU A 8 4.68 -18.82 -11.73
C LEU A 8 4.35 -17.33 -11.82
N ARG A 9 3.98 -16.86 -13.01
CA ARG A 9 3.59 -15.46 -13.23
C ARG A 9 2.26 -15.12 -12.57
N LEU A 10 1.28 -16.02 -12.62
CA LEU A 10 0.00 -15.85 -11.93
C LEU A 10 0.20 -15.79 -10.41
N GLY A 11 0.99 -16.71 -9.85
CA GLY A 11 1.30 -16.76 -8.43
C GLY A 11 2.06 -15.52 -7.95
N CYS A 12 3.08 -15.08 -8.69
CA CYS A 12 3.81 -13.85 -8.37
C CYS A 12 2.91 -12.62 -8.41
N ASN A 13 2.00 -12.54 -9.39
CA ASN A 13 1.02 -11.47 -9.50
C ASN A 13 0.04 -11.47 -8.32
N LEU A 14 -0.47 -12.64 -7.92
CA LEU A 14 -1.35 -12.79 -6.75
C LEU A 14 -0.66 -12.39 -5.44
N VAL A 15 0.59 -12.83 -5.23
CA VAL A 15 1.37 -12.45 -4.05
C VAL A 15 1.63 -10.94 -4.03
N GLY A 16 1.91 -10.33 -5.18
CA GLY A 16 2.02 -8.87 -5.32
C GLY A 16 0.75 -8.15 -4.87
N TRP A 17 -0.42 -8.63 -5.29
CA TRP A 17 -1.70 -8.09 -4.81
C TRP A 17 -1.88 -8.27 -3.31
N MET A 18 -1.56 -9.43 -2.74
CA MET A 18 -1.69 -9.67 -1.30
C MET A 18 -0.83 -8.69 -0.48
N ILE A 19 0.41 -8.44 -0.92
CA ILE A 19 1.31 -7.47 -0.29
C ILE A 19 0.70 -6.06 -0.31
N ILE A 20 0.21 -5.61 -1.48
CA ILE A 20 -0.41 -4.29 -1.61
C ILE A 20 -1.66 -4.16 -0.74
N TYR A 21 -2.53 -5.17 -0.75
CA TYR A 21 -3.72 -5.18 0.07
C TYR A 21 -3.41 -5.14 1.56
N SER A 22 -2.45 -5.95 2.02
CA SER A 22 -2.02 -5.95 3.42
C SER A 22 -1.51 -4.56 3.82
N HIS A 23 -0.70 -3.92 2.97
CA HIS A 23 -0.18 -2.58 3.24
C HIS A 23 -1.31 -1.55 3.34
N CYS A 24 -2.25 -1.54 2.38
CA CYS A 24 -3.36 -0.60 2.39
C CYS A 24 -4.32 -0.84 3.57
N ILE A 25 -4.62 -2.10 3.92
CA ILE A 25 -5.47 -2.41 5.07
C ILE A 25 -4.82 -1.95 6.37
N TRP A 26 -3.52 -2.20 6.56
CA TRP A 26 -2.82 -1.75 7.76
C TRP A 26 -2.83 -0.23 7.88
N LEU A 27 -2.59 0.50 6.79
CA LEU A 27 -2.74 1.95 6.78
C LEU A 27 -4.17 2.37 7.14
N ALA A 28 -5.19 1.78 6.52
CA ALA A 28 -6.59 2.13 6.78
C ALA A 28 -7.08 1.84 8.21
N VAL A 29 -6.44 0.90 8.90
CA VAL A 29 -6.77 0.51 10.29
C VAL A 29 -6.06 1.38 11.32
N ILE A 30 -4.92 2.00 10.99
CA ILE A 30 -4.16 2.87 11.92
C ILE A 30 -5.04 3.93 12.63
N PRO A 31 -5.97 4.63 11.95
CA PRO A 31 -6.88 5.58 12.61
C PRO A 31 -7.82 4.95 13.65
N GLN A 32 -8.02 3.63 13.65
CA GLN A 32 -8.96 2.94 14.54
C GLN A 32 -8.31 2.35 15.80
N ILE A 33 -6.99 2.13 15.81
CA ILE A 33 -6.29 1.45 16.91
C ILE A 33 -6.06 2.40 18.13
N GLY A 34 -6.29 3.69 17.97
CA GLY A 34 -6.15 4.67 19.04
C GLY A 34 -4.70 4.90 19.47
N CYS A 35 -4.52 5.84 20.39
CA CYS A 35 -3.24 6.15 21.02
C CYS A 35 -2.77 4.99 21.92
N GLY A 36 -1.82 4.18 21.46
CA GLY A 36 -1.22 3.14 22.27
C GLY A 36 0.14 2.68 21.75
N PRO A 37 0.93 1.95 22.56
CA PRO A 37 2.20 1.37 22.13
C PRO A 37 2.03 0.47 20.89
N ASP A 38 0.90 -0.22 20.79
CA ASP A 38 0.56 -1.07 19.64
C ASP A 38 0.36 -0.27 18.34
N GLY A 39 -0.16 0.96 18.44
CA GLY A 39 -0.39 1.84 17.29
C GLY A 39 0.91 2.38 16.68
N ASP A 40 1.89 2.76 17.52
CA ASP A 40 3.21 3.20 17.05
C ASP A 40 3.99 2.05 16.41
N GLU A 41 3.93 0.85 17.00
CA GLU A 41 4.59 -0.33 16.42
C GLU A 41 4.01 -0.67 15.04
N ILE A 42 2.69 -0.70 14.89
CA ILE A 42 2.02 -0.97 13.61
C ILE A 42 2.37 0.08 12.56
N PHE A 43 2.44 1.35 12.96
CA PHE A 43 2.82 2.44 12.04
C PHE A 43 4.29 2.32 11.60
N ARG A 44 5.21 1.99 12.51
CA ARG A 44 6.63 1.74 12.19
C ARG A 44 6.81 0.54 11.28
N LEU A 45 6.05 -0.52 11.52
CA LEU A 45 6.06 -1.72 10.70
C LEU A 45 5.51 -1.43 9.29
N SER A 46 4.47 -0.60 9.20
CA SER A 46 3.93 -0.12 7.92
C SER A 46 4.91 0.77 7.14
N LEU A 47 5.67 1.64 7.82
CA LEU A 47 6.76 2.42 7.23
C LEU A 47 7.86 1.51 6.66
N GLY A 48 8.28 0.49 7.41
CA GLY A 48 9.27 -0.48 6.94
C GLY A 48 8.78 -1.36 5.78
N PHE A 49 7.46 -1.55 5.66
CA PHE A 49 6.84 -2.35 4.60
C PHE A 49 6.65 -1.56 3.29
N SER A 50 6.66 -0.23 3.34
CA SER A 50 6.51 0.68 2.20
C SER A 50 7.41 0.33 0.98
N PRO A 51 8.74 0.13 1.12
CA PRO A 51 9.60 -0.20 -0.04
C PRO A 51 9.26 -1.56 -0.68
N ILE A 52 8.79 -2.53 0.13
CA ILE A 52 8.35 -3.84 -0.37
C ILE A 52 7.08 -3.67 -1.20
N ALA A 53 6.14 -2.84 -0.73
CA ALA A 53 4.92 -2.51 -1.44
C ALA A 53 5.20 -1.78 -2.77
N ILE A 54 6.20 -0.88 -2.82
CA ILE A 54 6.67 -0.27 -4.08
C ILE A 54 7.18 -1.34 -5.04
N GLY A 55 8.06 -2.23 -4.57
CA GLY A 55 8.60 -3.33 -5.37
C GLY A 55 7.50 -4.21 -5.95
N ALA A 56 6.52 -4.59 -5.13
CA ALA A 56 5.35 -5.36 -5.56
C ALA A 56 4.51 -4.61 -6.60
N ALA A 57 4.25 -3.31 -6.41
CA ALA A 57 3.49 -2.49 -7.36
C ALA A 57 4.20 -2.32 -8.71
N LEU A 58 5.53 -2.17 -8.71
CA LEU A 58 6.33 -2.13 -9.94
C LEU A 58 6.31 -3.48 -10.68
N LEU A 59 6.46 -4.59 -9.94
CA LEU A 59 6.36 -5.94 -10.50
C LEU A 59 4.98 -6.20 -11.11
N LEU A 60 3.92 -5.71 -10.48
CA LEU A 60 2.55 -5.73 -11.00
C LEU A 60 2.41 -4.96 -12.32
N GLY A 61 3.02 -3.77 -12.41
CA GLY A 61 3.08 -2.99 -13.64
C GLY A 61 3.76 -3.75 -14.79
N LEU A 62 4.82 -4.51 -14.50
CA LEU A 62 5.52 -5.35 -15.49
C LEU A 62 4.72 -6.61 -15.87
N ALA A 63 3.96 -7.18 -14.92
CA ALA A 63 3.13 -8.37 -15.14
C ALA A 63 1.92 -8.11 -16.05
N HIS A 64 1.60 -6.85 -16.34
CA HIS A 64 0.51 -6.42 -17.23
C HIS A 64 0.64 -6.91 -18.68
N LYS A 65 1.78 -7.45 -19.11
CA LYS A 65 2.01 -7.97 -20.47
C LYS A 65 1.26 -9.28 -20.79
N LEU A 66 0.37 -9.76 -19.93
CA LEU A 66 -0.35 -11.04 -20.06
C LEU A 66 -1.89 -10.83 -20.04
N PRO A 67 -2.54 -10.68 -21.20
CA PRO A 67 -3.94 -10.24 -21.30
C PRO A 67 -4.93 -11.20 -20.60
N THR A 68 -4.62 -12.50 -20.56
CA THR A 68 -5.49 -13.51 -19.94
C THR A 68 -5.54 -13.39 -18.41
N VAL A 69 -4.40 -13.08 -17.76
CA VAL A 69 -4.30 -12.98 -16.29
C VAL A 69 -4.88 -11.66 -15.78
N VAL A 70 -4.62 -10.57 -16.51
CA VAL A 70 -5.17 -9.24 -16.22
C VAL A 70 -6.70 -9.26 -16.24
N GLY A 71 -7.31 -10.06 -17.13
CA GLY A 71 -8.76 -10.20 -17.24
C GLY A 71 -9.46 -10.68 -15.96
N TYR A 72 -8.84 -11.60 -15.21
CA TYR A 72 -9.39 -12.12 -13.95
C TYR A 72 -9.02 -11.22 -12.76
N LEU A 73 -7.78 -10.74 -12.70
CA LEU A 73 -7.29 -9.95 -11.57
C LEU A 73 -7.77 -8.49 -11.59
N LYS A 74 -8.34 -7.98 -12.69
CA LYS A 74 -8.80 -6.57 -12.76
C LYS A 74 -9.86 -6.24 -11.71
N TRP A 75 -10.62 -7.24 -11.27
CA TRP A 75 -11.62 -7.06 -10.23
C TRP A 75 -10.99 -6.82 -8.86
N LEU A 76 -9.72 -7.18 -8.64
CA LEU A 76 -8.97 -6.79 -7.44
C LEU A 76 -8.54 -5.32 -7.47
N ALA A 77 -8.49 -4.65 -8.62
CA ALA A 77 -8.20 -3.22 -8.62
C ALA A 77 -9.34 -2.40 -8.00
N LEU A 78 -10.58 -2.88 -8.07
CA LEU A 78 -11.77 -2.13 -7.66
C LEU A 78 -11.91 -1.98 -6.13
N PRO A 79 -11.78 -3.04 -5.31
CA PRO A 79 -11.75 -2.88 -3.86
C PRO A 79 -10.52 -2.07 -3.43
N LEU A 80 -9.39 -2.19 -4.13
CA LEU A 80 -8.19 -1.43 -3.80
C LEU A 80 -8.42 0.08 -4.00
N ILE A 81 -9.00 0.49 -5.13
CA ILE A 81 -9.36 1.89 -5.38
C ILE A 81 -10.31 2.44 -4.32
N LEU A 82 -11.25 1.62 -3.84
CA LEU A 82 -12.16 1.99 -2.75
C LEU A 82 -11.42 2.14 -1.40
N LEU A 83 -10.35 1.36 -1.19
CA LEU A 83 -9.57 1.34 0.05
C LEU A 83 -8.56 2.50 0.12
N VAL A 84 -8.01 2.92 -1.02
CA VAL A 84 -7.05 4.03 -1.14
C VAL A 84 -7.46 5.29 -0.37
N PRO A 85 -8.68 5.86 -0.50
CA PRO A 85 -9.02 7.09 0.21
C PRO A 85 -8.94 6.96 1.74
N LEU A 86 -9.17 5.76 2.29
CA LEU A 86 -9.02 5.51 3.73
C LEU A 86 -7.55 5.49 4.17
N THR A 87 -6.62 5.22 3.26
CA THR A 87 -5.17 5.24 3.53
C THR A 87 -4.55 6.63 3.40
N VAL A 88 -5.26 7.59 2.80
CA VAL A 88 -4.75 8.95 2.60
C VAL A 88 -4.67 9.72 3.92
N SER A 89 -5.66 9.57 4.80
CA SER A 89 -5.63 10.23 6.12
C SER A 89 -4.38 9.85 6.92
N PRO A 90 -4.11 8.58 7.31
CA PRO A 90 -2.94 8.24 8.14
C PRO A 90 -1.61 8.73 7.54
N VAL A 91 -1.48 8.71 6.22
CA VAL A 91 -0.28 9.19 5.52
C VAL A 91 -0.15 10.72 5.54
N LEU A 92 -1.25 11.45 5.48
CA LEU A 92 -1.22 12.91 5.57
C LEU A 92 -0.83 13.40 6.97
N ALA A 93 -1.38 12.85 8.06
CA ALA A 93 -0.89 13.33 9.36
C ALA A 93 0.47 12.75 9.78
N ALA A 94 0.96 11.70 9.11
CA ALA A 94 2.38 11.35 9.18
C ALA A 94 3.29 12.47 8.66
N LEU A 95 2.83 13.28 7.68
CA LEU A 95 3.57 14.47 7.21
C LEU A 95 3.43 15.66 8.15
N GLU A 96 2.20 15.92 8.61
CA GLU A 96 1.90 17.12 9.38
C GLU A 96 2.42 17.05 10.82
N THR A 97 2.90 15.89 11.28
CA THR A 97 3.26 15.63 12.70
C THR A 97 2.11 15.95 13.67
N THR A 98 0.89 16.07 13.14
CA THR A 98 -0.32 16.45 13.88
C THR A 98 -1.10 15.22 14.30
N THR A 99 -1.71 15.33 15.46
CA THR A 99 -2.51 14.29 16.10
C THR A 99 -3.82 14.04 15.34
N PHE A 100 -4.16 12.79 15.05
CA PHE A 100 -5.45 12.43 14.45
C PHE A 100 -6.57 12.38 15.51
N GLY A 101 -7.58 13.25 15.41
CA GLY A 101 -8.84 13.13 16.15
C GLY A 101 -8.71 12.86 17.66
N SER A 102 -8.30 13.84 18.46
CA SER A 102 -8.14 13.73 19.94
C SER A 102 -7.23 12.59 20.46
N MET A 103 -6.67 11.76 19.58
CA MET A 103 -5.76 10.66 19.87
C MET A 103 -4.53 10.81 18.95
N GLY A 104 -3.50 11.47 19.47
CA GLY A 104 -2.25 11.68 18.75
C GLY A 104 -1.59 10.43 18.19
N PHE A 105 -0.70 10.62 17.23
CA PHE A 105 0.45 9.73 17.18
C PHE A 105 1.07 9.76 18.58
N CYS A 106 1.02 8.63 19.28
CA CYS A 106 1.60 8.53 20.61
C CYS A 106 3.11 8.66 20.49
N GLU A 107 3.61 9.89 20.53
CA GLU A 107 4.79 10.22 21.31
C GLU A 107 4.86 11.72 21.54
N SER A 108 4.84 12.11 22.82
CA SER A 108 5.37 13.39 23.33
C SER A 108 6.91 13.45 23.20
N ILE A 109 7.49 12.68 22.28
CA ILE A 109 8.92 12.53 22.02
C ILE A 109 9.03 12.74 20.51
N ALA A 110 9.84 13.72 20.11
CA ALA A 110 9.97 14.11 18.71
C ALA A 110 10.10 12.86 17.81
N ALA A 111 9.12 12.65 16.92
CA ALA A 111 9.12 11.56 15.94
C ALA A 111 10.54 11.35 15.42
N SER A 112 11.08 10.14 15.64
CA SER A 112 12.47 9.81 15.32
C SER A 112 12.79 10.26 13.90
N GLY A 113 14.00 10.79 13.66
CA GLY A 113 14.39 11.33 12.34
C GLY A 113 14.15 10.36 11.17
N TRP A 114 14.14 9.06 11.47
CA TRP A 114 13.76 7.99 10.55
C TRP A 114 12.29 8.06 10.10
N GLN A 115 11.32 8.19 11.01
CA GLN A 115 9.89 8.25 10.64
C GLN A 115 9.60 9.44 9.70
N ARG A 116 10.22 10.59 9.95
CA ARG A 116 10.08 11.77 9.06
C ARG A 116 10.71 11.57 7.69
N ALA A 117 11.83 10.85 7.61
CA ALA A 117 12.49 10.55 6.34
C ALA A 117 11.66 9.60 5.47
N TRP A 118 10.87 8.70 6.08
CA TRP A 118 10.08 7.67 5.38
C TRP A 118 8.62 8.03 5.15
N ALA A 119 8.06 9.02 5.85
CA ALA A 119 6.74 9.58 5.57
C ALA A 119 6.52 9.98 4.09
N PRO A 120 7.44 10.71 3.40
CA PRO A 120 7.28 11.00 1.98
C PRO A 120 7.33 9.75 1.09
N ILE A 121 8.04 8.71 1.51
CA ILE A 121 8.14 7.44 0.77
C ILE A 121 6.78 6.71 0.79
N GLN A 122 6.01 6.80 1.87
CA GLN A 122 4.64 6.25 1.90
C GLN A 122 3.71 6.93 0.90
N ILE A 123 3.83 8.25 0.70
CA ILE A 123 3.05 8.97 -0.32
C ILE A 123 3.43 8.50 -1.71
N VAL A 124 4.73 8.42 -2.00
CA VAL A 124 5.23 7.90 -3.27
C VAL A 124 4.72 6.48 -3.49
N THR A 125 4.70 5.65 -2.44
CA THR A 125 4.18 4.28 -2.50
C THR A 125 2.70 4.26 -2.86
N LEU A 126 1.87 5.06 -2.18
CA LEU A 126 0.45 5.18 -2.49
C LEU A 126 0.21 5.69 -3.91
N LEU A 127 0.95 6.70 -4.36
CA LEU A 127 0.85 7.20 -5.73
C LEU A 127 1.21 6.13 -6.76
N ILE A 128 2.25 5.33 -6.51
CA ILE A 128 2.63 4.22 -7.39
C ILE A 128 1.56 3.13 -7.39
N ILE A 129 1.00 2.78 -6.23
CA ILE A 129 -0.09 1.79 -6.12
C ILE A 129 -1.33 2.28 -6.86
N VAL A 130 -1.70 3.55 -6.70
CA VAL A 130 -2.83 4.18 -7.40
C VAL A 130 -2.59 4.20 -8.89
N ALA A 131 -1.42 4.68 -9.34
CA ALA A 131 -1.06 4.68 -10.75
C ALA A 131 -1.07 3.26 -11.35
N ALA A 132 -0.52 2.27 -10.64
CA ALA A 132 -0.53 0.88 -11.07
C ALA A 132 -1.97 0.34 -11.16
N SER A 133 -2.82 0.61 -10.16
CA SER A 133 -4.22 0.18 -10.15
C SER A 133 -5.05 0.83 -11.28
N ILE A 134 -4.87 2.13 -11.52
CA ILE A 134 -5.50 2.84 -12.63
C ILE A 134 -5.00 2.31 -13.96
N LEU A 135 -3.70 2.11 -14.17
CA LEU A 135 -3.17 1.52 -15.40
C LEU A 135 -3.72 0.11 -15.63
N PHE A 136 -3.92 -0.66 -14.56
CA PHE A 136 -4.51 -2.00 -14.62
C PHE A 136 -5.99 -1.98 -15.05
N VAL A 137 -6.73 -0.93 -14.68
CA VAL A 137 -8.16 -0.74 -15.02
C VAL A 137 -8.36 -0.03 -16.37
N ALA A 138 -7.54 0.99 -16.66
CA ALA A 138 -7.71 1.93 -17.76
C ALA A 138 -7.24 1.39 -19.11
N LYS A 139 -6.30 0.44 -19.15
CA LYS A 139 -5.84 -0.19 -20.40
C LYS A 139 -6.84 -1.22 -20.96
N ARG A 140 -8.13 -0.89 -20.80
CA ARG A 140 -9.32 -1.60 -21.25
C ARG A 140 -9.86 -1.09 -22.59
N ASN A 141 -9.36 0.04 -23.11
CA ASN A 141 -9.74 0.58 -24.41
C ASN A 141 -8.58 0.52 -25.40
#